data_AF-F6ZTV9-F1
#
_entry.id   AF-F6ZTV9-F1
#
_cell.length_a   1.000
_cell.length_b   1.000
_cell.length_c   1.000
_cell.angle_alpha   90.00
_cell.angle_beta   90.00
_cell.angle_gamma   90.00
#
_symmetry.space_group_name_H-M   'P 1'
#
loop_
_entity.id
_entity.type
_entity.pdbx_description
1 polymer ?
#
loop_
_entity_poly.entity_id
_entity_poly.type
_entity_poly.pdbx_seq_one_letter_code
_entity_poly.pdbx_strand_id
1 'polypeptide(L)'
;VNAGVAERSWLYLKGSYMRCDRKMEVAFMVCAINPSIDLHTDSLELLQLQQLLWLLYDLGHLERYPMALGNLADLEELEPTPGRPDPLTLYHKGIASAKTYYQDEHIYPYMYLAGYHCRNRNVREALQAWADTAT
;
A
#
# COMPACT_ATOMS: atom_id res chain seq x y z
N VAL A 1 -19.04 -2.18 14.56
CA VAL A 1 -18.54 -3.00 13.42
C VAL A 1 -19.09 -4.43 13.37
N ASN A 2 -19.69 -4.97 14.43
CA ASN A 2 -20.13 -6.38 14.49
C ASN A 2 -21.07 -6.82 13.36
N ALA A 3 -22.13 -6.03 13.06
CA ALA A 3 -23.04 -6.33 11.96
C ALA A 3 -22.31 -6.39 10.61
N GLY A 4 -21.40 -5.43 10.37
CA GLY A 4 -20.57 -5.35 9.16
C GLY A 4 -19.59 -6.52 8.97
N VAL A 5 -19.02 -7.01 10.07
CA VAL A 5 -18.20 -8.23 10.05
C VAL A 5 -19.07 -9.47 9.77
N ALA A 6 -20.25 -9.55 10.39
CA ALA A 6 -21.15 -10.69 10.24
C ALA A 6 -21.73 -10.81 8.82
N GLU A 7 -22.04 -9.69 8.16
CA GLU A 7 -22.49 -9.66 6.76
C GLU A 7 -21.34 -9.89 5.75
N ARG A 8 -20.09 -10.04 6.23
CA ARG A 8 -18.88 -10.29 5.42
C ARG A 8 -18.62 -9.21 4.36
N SER A 9 -19.01 -7.96 4.63
CA SER A 9 -18.80 -6.87 3.68
C SER A 9 -17.32 -6.48 3.61
N TRP A 10 -16.87 -6.15 2.41
CA TRP A 10 -15.49 -5.73 2.14
C TRP A 10 -15.07 -4.55 3.02
N LEU A 11 -16.00 -3.63 3.30
CA LEU A 11 -15.76 -2.45 4.14
C LEU A 11 -15.21 -2.79 5.54
N TYR A 12 -15.61 -3.94 6.11
CA TYR A 12 -15.14 -4.39 7.42
C TYR A 12 -14.18 -5.59 7.34
N LEU A 13 -13.76 -5.97 6.13
CA LEU A 13 -12.73 -6.97 5.85
C LEU A 13 -12.92 -8.27 6.65
N LYS A 14 -14.17 -8.72 6.83
CA LYS A 14 -14.51 -9.92 7.63
C LYS A 14 -13.89 -9.96 9.04
N GLY A 15 -13.49 -8.81 9.60
CA GLY A 15 -12.83 -8.69 10.90
C GLY A 15 -11.30 -8.61 10.86
N SER A 16 -10.68 -8.81 9.69
CA SER A 16 -9.24 -8.69 9.41
C SER A 16 -8.83 -7.26 9.03
N TYR A 17 -9.48 -6.28 9.65
CA TYR A 17 -9.09 -4.87 9.53
C TYR A 17 -7.89 -4.55 10.42
N MET A 18 -7.20 -3.45 10.09
CA MET A 18 -6.05 -2.97 10.84
C MET A 18 -6.47 -2.41 12.21
N ARG A 19 -5.80 -2.86 13.27
CA ARG A 19 -5.90 -2.27 14.62
C ARG A 19 -4.57 -1.58 14.92
N CYS A 20 -4.53 -0.27 14.70
CA CYS A 20 -3.30 0.49 14.80
C CYS A 20 -2.81 0.62 16.25
N ASP A 21 -1.51 0.49 16.45
CA ASP A 21 -0.82 1.08 17.59
C ASP A 21 -0.45 2.54 17.30
N ARG A 22 0.22 3.21 18.25
CA ARG A 22 0.63 4.63 18.08
C ARG A 22 1.56 4.86 16.89
N LYS A 23 2.37 3.88 16.50
CA LYS A 23 3.32 4.01 15.39
C LYS A 23 2.63 3.82 14.04
N MET A 24 1.67 2.89 13.97
CA MET A 24 0.80 2.72 12.82
C MET A 24 -0.15 3.90 12.62
N GLU A 25 -0.60 4.58 13.69
CA GLU A 25 -1.35 5.83 13.58
C GLU A 25 -0.51 6.96 12.98
N VAL A 26 0.79 7.04 13.32
CA VAL A 26 1.71 7.98 12.66
C VAL A 26 1.87 7.62 11.19
N ALA A 27 2.04 6.34 10.85
CA ALA A 27 2.09 5.90 9.46
C ALA A 27 0.80 6.26 8.69
N PHE A 28 -0.35 6.12 9.33
CA PHE A 28 -1.64 6.53 8.75
C PHE A 28 -1.65 8.03 8.43
N MET A 29 -1.19 8.88 9.36
CA MET A 29 -1.11 10.33 9.11
C MET A 29 -0.14 10.69 7.97
N VAL A 30 0.99 9.99 7.85
CA VAL A 30 1.94 10.18 6.74
C VAL A 30 1.32 9.74 5.41
N CYS A 31 0.64 8.59 5.37
CA CYS A 31 -0.10 8.17 4.17
C CYS A 31 -1.26 9.11 3.81
N ALA A 32 -1.81 9.83 4.78
CA ALA A 32 -2.90 10.79 4.57
C ALA A 32 -2.42 12.14 4.01
N ILE A 33 -1.11 12.38 3.90
CA ILE A 33 -0.57 13.52 3.16
C ILE A 33 -1.06 13.42 1.71
N ASN A 34 -1.70 14.49 1.22
CA ASN A 34 -2.16 14.60 -0.16
C ASN A 34 -1.30 15.64 -0.90
N PRO A 35 -0.41 15.21 -1.82
CA PRO A 35 0.42 16.12 -2.59
C PRO A 35 -0.31 16.94 -3.67
N SER A 36 -1.54 16.54 -4.04
CA SER A 36 -2.28 17.16 -5.15
C SER A 36 -2.64 18.62 -4.88
N ILE A 37 -2.18 19.49 -5.77
CA ILE A 37 -2.57 20.91 -5.84
C ILE A 37 -3.83 21.05 -6.69
N ASP A 38 -3.86 20.38 -7.84
CA ASP A 38 -5.01 20.25 -8.72
C ASP A 38 -5.03 18.88 -9.44
N LEU A 39 -5.92 18.70 -10.42
CA LEU A 39 -6.09 17.43 -11.15
C LEU A 39 -4.87 16.97 -11.96
N HIS A 40 -3.91 17.86 -12.22
CA HIS A 40 -2.76 17.61 -13.10
C HIS A 40 -1.41 17.93 -12.45
N THR A 41 -1.42 18.48 -11.22
CA THR A 41 -0.24 19.02 -10.56
C THR A 41 -0.15 18.56 -9.11
N ASP A 42 1.01 18.02 -8.75
CA ASP A 42 1.38 17.64 -7.39
C ASP A 42 2.52 18.52 -6.87
N SER A 43 2.56 18.75 -5.55
CA SER A 43 3.69 19.40 -4.87
C SER A 43 4.83 18.40 -4.68
N LEU A 44 5.99 18.74 -5.26
CA LEU A 44 7.23 17.98 -5.11
C LEU A 44 7.69 17.92 -3.65
N GLU A 45 7.53 19.01 -2.90
CA GLU A 45 7.90 19.09 -1.50
C GLU A 45 7.06 18.15 -0.64
N LEU A 46 5.76 18.02 -0.95
CA LEU A 46 4.88 17.08 -0.24
C LEU A 46 5.15 15.63 -0.62
N LEU A 47 5.49 15.34 -1.88
CA LEU A 47 5.93 14.01 -2.31
C LEU A 47 7.22 13.59 -1.57
N GLN A 48 8.21 14.48 -1.52
CA GLN A 48 9.46 14.26 -0.78
C GLN A 48 9.20 14.13 0.73
N LEU A 49 8.28 14.92 1.30
CA LEU A 49 7.90 14.76 2.70
C LEU A 49 7.20 13.42 2.96
N GLN A 50 6.37 12.93 2.04
CA GLN A 50 5.69 11.65 2.18
C GLN A 50 6.66 10.46 2.13
N GLN A 51 7.87 10.64 1.56
CA GLN A 51 8.96 9.67 1.70
C GLN A 51 9.46 9.49 3.15
N LEU A 52 8.93 10.22 4.14
CA LEU A 52 9.01 9.86 5.58
C LEU A 52 8.53 8.42 5.85
N LEU A 53 7.78 7.81 4.94
CA LEU A 53 7.49 6.39 4.93
C LEU A 53 8.76 5.52 4.99
N TRP A 54 9.90 5.96 4.47
CA TRP A 54 11.18 5.25 4.65
C TRP A 54 11.64 5.18 6.10
N LEU A 55 11.48 6.26 6.87
CA LEU A 55 11.80 6.25 8.29
C LEU A 55 10.93 5.24 9.03
N LEU A 56 9.63 5.20 8.71
CA LEU A 56 8.69 4.24 9.29
C LEU A 56 9.00 2.80 8.86
N TYR A 57 9.45 2.61 7.61
CA TYR A 57 9.88 1.32 7.10
C TYR A 57 11.10 0.79 7.86
N ASP A 58 12.13 1.63 8.02
CA ASP A 58 13.39 1.25 8.67
C ASP A 58 13.19 0.92 10.17
N LEU A 59 12.22 1.58 10.81
CA LEU A 59 11.82 1.29 12.19
C LEU A 59 10.87 0.09 12.32
N GLY A 60 10.53 -0.58 11.22
CA GLY A 60 9.61 -1.72 11.20
C GLY A 60 8.14 -1.37 11.41
N HIS A 61 7.78 -0.09 11.39
CA HIS A 61 6.41 0.38 11.66
C HIS A 61 5.45 0.18 10.49
N LEU A 62 5.96 -0.17 9.30
CA LEU A 62 5.15 -0.53 8.13
C LEU A 62 4.93 -2.03 7.97
N GLU A 63 5.50 -2.87 8.85
CA GLU A 63 5.44 -4.33 8.70
C GLU A 63 4.00 -4.88 8.66
N ARG A 64 3.10 -4.24 9.40
CA ARG A 64 1.66 -4.56 9.46
C ARG A 64 0.80 -3.54 8.71
N TYR A 65 1.36 -2.79 7.78
CA TYR A 65 0.62 -1.78 7.02
C TYR A 65 0.76 -2.03 5.50
N PRO A 66 -0.07 -2.94 4.93
CA PRO A 66 0.02 -3.33 3.52
C PRO A 66 -0.10 -2.15 2.54
N MET A 67 -1.06 -1.25 2.77
CA MET A 67 -1.29 -0.10 1.87
C MET A 67 -0.18 0.96 1.96
N ALA A 68 0.46 1.13 3.12
CA ALA A 68 1.58 2.06 3.25
C ALA A 68 2.81 1.59 2.47
N LEU A 69 3.03 0.26 2.39
CA LEU A 69 4.06 -0.31 1.52
C LEU A 69 3.74 -0.10 0.04
N GLY A 70 2.47 -0.20 -0.36
CA GLY A 70 2.02 0.15 -1.71
C GLY A 70 2.22 1.63 -2.06
N ASN A 71 1.89 2.53 -1.13
CA ASN A 71 2.13 3.97 -1.29
C ASN A 71 3.63 4.27 -1.43
N LEU A 72 4.48 3.68 -0.57
CA LEU A 72 5.93 3.82 -0.67
C LEU A 72 6.47 3.30 -2.02
N ALA A 73 5.93 2.20 -2.52
CA ALA A 73 6.30 1.66 -3.84
C ALA A 73 5.94 2.60 -4.99
N ASP A 74 4.75 3.22 -4.96
CA ASP A 74 4.35 4.22 -5.96
C ASP A 74 5.27 5.46 -5.92
N LEU A 75 5.66 5.93 -4.73
CA LEU A 75 6.61 7.04 -4.58
C LEU A 75 8.00 6.69 -5.14
N GLU A 76 8.47 5.46 -4.93
CA GLU A 76 9.75 4.99 -5.47
C GLU A 76 9.71 4.72 -6.97
N GLU A 77 8.55 4.40 -7.55
CA GLU A 77 8.39 4.36 -9.01
C GLU A 77 8.48 5.77 -9.60
N LEU A 78 7.95 6.78 -8.90
CA LEU A 78 7.97 8.17 -9.34
C LEU A 78 9.37 8.78 -9.24
N GLU A 79 10.01 8.68 -8.08
CA GLU A 79 11.36 9.20 -7.83
C GLU A 79 12.17 8.18 -6.98
N PRO A 80 12.94 7.29 -7.62
CA PRO A 80 13.68 6.25 -6.92
C PRO A 80 14.76 6.81 -5.99
N THR A 81 14.79 6.32 -4.76
CA THR A 81 15.82 6.68 -3.78
C THR A 81 17.03 5.74 -3.91
N PRO A 82 18.26 6.25 -4.14
CA PRO A 82 19.45 5.40 -4.28
C PRO A 82 19.68 4.49 -3.06
N GLY A 83 19.89 3.19 -3.31
CA GLY A 83 20.13 2.19 -2.28
C GLY A 83 18.88 1.63 -1.60
N ARG A 84 17.68 2.09 -2.00
CA ARG A 84 16.41 1.53 -1.53
C ARG A 84 15.93 0.35 -2.41
N PRO A 85 15.09 -0.54 -1.85
CA PRO A 85 14.40 -1.58 -2.62
C PRO A 85 13.64 -1.03 -3.82
N ASP A 86 13.56 -1.83 -4.89
CA ASP A 86 12.73 -1.53 -6.04
C ASP A 86 11.22 -1.57 -5.71
N PRO A 87 10.37 -0.87 -6.48
CA PRO A 87 8.92 -0.84 -6.26
C PRO A 87 8.28 -2.25 -6.22
N LEU A 88 8.73 -3.17 -7.08
CA LEU A 88 8.19 -4.52 -7.16
C LEU A 88 8.44 -5.31 -5.87
N THR A 89 9.63 -5.19 -5.29
CA THR A 89 9.93 -5.72 -3.95
C THR A 89 9.00 -5.15 -2.88
N LEU A 90 8.69 -3.85 -2.92
CA LEU A 90 7.79 -3.21 -1.94
C LEU A 90 6.32 -3.66 -2.11
N TYR A 91 5.81 -3.76 -3.34
CA TYR A 91 4.46 -4.30 -3.57
C TYR A 91 4.32 -5.73 -3.06
N HIS A 92 5.30 -6.60 -3.34
CA HIS A 92 5.29 -7.97 -2.81
C HIS A 92 5.40 -8.02 -1.29
N LYS A 93 6.13 -7.10 -0.65
CA LYS A 93 6.11 -6.96 0.82
C LYS A 93 4.73 -6.55 1.34
N GLY A 94 4.02 -5.66 0.63
CA GLY A 94 2.64 -5.30 0.94
C GLY A 94 1.70 -6.50 0.92
N ILE A 95 1.79 -7.33 -0.14
CA ILE A 95 1.02 -8.58 -0.26
C ILE A 95 1.41 -9.57 0.85
N ALA A 96 2.71 -9.73 1.13
CA ALA A 96 3.18 -10.60 2.21
C ALA A 96 2.67 -10.16 3.59
N SER A 97 2.59 -8.85 3.85
CA SER A 97 2.00 -8.29 5.05
C SER A 97 0.51 -8.64 5.17
N ALA A 98 -0.25 -8.49 4.07
CA ALA A 98 -1.66 -8.88 4.01
C ALA A 98 -1.88 -10.38 4.31
N LYS A 99 -1.07 -11.25 3.71
CA LYS A 99 -1.10 -12.70 3.98
C LYS A 99 -0.80 -13.03 5.44
N THR A 100 0.25 -12.42 5.98
CA THR A 100 0.78 -12.76 7.30
C THR A 100 -0.12 -12.27 8.43
N TYR A 101 -0.61 -11.03 8.32
CA TYR A 101 -1.29 -10.35 9.42
C TYR A 101 -2.81 -10.22 9.24
N TYR A 102 -3.31 -10.40 8.02
CA TYR A 102 -4.70 -10.11 7.65
C TYR A 102 -5.38 -11.21 6.84
N GLN A 103 -4.87 -12.45 6.96
CA GLN A 103 -5.44 -13.66 6.36
C GLN A 103 -5.65 -13.55 4.83
N ASP A 104 -4.85 -12.72 4.17
CA ASP A 104 -4.96 -12.44 2.74
C ASP A 104 -6.32 -11.83 2.32
N GLU A 105 -7.06 -11.22 3.25
CA GLU A 105 -8.40 -10.66 2.96
C GLU A 105 -8.36 -9.22 2.43
N HIS A 106 -7.16 -8.69 2.15
CA HIS A 106 -6.96 -7.32 1.65
C HIS A 106 -6.81 -7.31 0.14
N ILE A 107 -7.61 -6.47 -0.52
CA ILE A 107 -7.68 -6.37 -1.99
C ILE A 107 -6.60 -5.43 -2.56
N TYR A 108 -6.38 -4.28 -1.91
CA TYR A 108 -5.51 -3.23 -2.44
C TYR A 108 -4.04 -3.61 -2.68
N PRO A 109 -3.38 -4.45 -1.85
CA PRO A 109 -2.00 -4.87 -2.12
C PRO A 109 -1.80 -5.48 -3.52
N TYR A 110 -2.78 -6.26 -3.98
CA TYR A 110 -2.77 -6.82 -5.34
C TYR A 110 -3.12 -5.77 -6.41
N MET A 111 -4.03 -4.85 -6.11
CA MET A 111 -4.38 -3.76 -7.02
C MET A 111 -3.21 -2.80 -7.27
N TYR A 112 -2.41 -2.50 -6.26
CA TYR A 112 -1.17 -1.73 -6.40
C TYR A 112 -0.20 -2.42 -7.38
N LEU A 113 0.07 -3.72 -7.16
CA LEU A 113 0.93 -4.51 -8.04
C LEU A 113 0.39 -4.58 -9.48
N ALA A 114 -0.92 -4.78 -9.65
CA ALA A 114 -1.55 -4.78 -10.96
C ALA A 114 -1.44 -3.41 -11.65
N GLY A 115 -1.61 -2.32 -10.90
CA GLY A 115 -1.42 -0.95 -11.38
C GLY A 115 0.00 -0.70 -11.90
N TYR A 116 1.01 -1.11 -11.14
CA TYR A 116 2.41 -1.05 -11.55
C TYR A 116 2.66 -1.80 -12.87
N HIS A 117 2.23 -3.06 -12.97
CA HIS A 117 2.40 -3.84 -14.19
C HIS A 117 1.63 -3.24 -15.39
N CYS A 118 0.45 -2.67 -15.15
CA CYS A 118 -0.34 -2.00 -16.19
C CYS A 118 0.35 -0.74 -16.73
N ARG A 119 0.89 0.12 -15.85
CA ARG A 119 1.68 1.31 -16.24
C ARG A 119 2.88 0.91 -17.08
N ASN A 120 3.55 -0.18 -16.71
CA ASN A 120 4.74 -0.70 -17.38
C ASN A 120 4.47 -1.69 -18.53
N ARG A 121 3.22 -1.81 -18.99
CA ARG A 121 2.80 -2.67 -20.14
C ARG A 121 3.10 -4.17 -19.97
N ASN A 122 3.28 -4.63 -18.74
CA ASN A 122 3.44 -6.03 -18.39
C ASN A 122 2.07 -6.71 -18.29
N VAL A 123 1.43 -6.96 -19.45
CA VAL A 123 0.02 -7.37 -19.54
C VAL A 123 -0.26 -8.69 -18.82
N ARG A 124 0.65 -9.67 -18.94
CA ARG A 124 0.47 -10.99 -18.32
C ARG A 124 0.45 -10.87 -16.80
N GLU A 125 1.41 -10.15 -16.24
CA GLU A 125 1.59 -9.96 -14.80
C GLU A 125 0.46 -9.11 -14.22
N ALA A 126 0.01 -8.08 -14.95
CA ALA A 126 -1.16 -7.28 -14.57
C ALA A 126 -2.43 -8.14 -14.48
N LEU A 127 -2.70 -8.97 -15.51
CA LEU A 127 -3.84 -9.88 -15.51
C LEU A 127 -3.76 -10.91 -14.38
N GLN A 128 -2.56 -11.42 -14.09
CA GLN A 128 -2.35 -12.33 -12.97
C GLN A 128 -2.67 -11.64 -11.64
N ALA A 129 -2.15 -10.44 -11.39
CA ALA A 129 -2.42 -9.70 -10.16
C ALA A 129 -3.91 -9.32 -10.01
N TRP A 130 -4.61 -8.99 -11.10
CA TRP A 130 -6.07 -8.80 -11.07
C TRP A 130 -6.83 -10.11 -10.82
N ALA A 131 -6.36 -11.25 -11.31
CA ALA A 131 -6.94 -12.55 -11.00
C ALA A 131 -6.76 -12.89 -9.51
N ASP A 132 -5.59 -12.62 -8.94
CA ASP A 132 -5.31 -12.80 -7.51
C ASP A 132 -6.22 -11.89 -6.67
N THR A 133 -6.52 -10.68 -7.14
CA THR A 133 -7.47 -9.75 -6.49
C THR A 133 -8.91 -10.30 -6.43
N ALA A 134 -9.29 -11.14 -7.39
CA ALA A 134 -10.64 -11.70 -7.49
C ALA A 134 -10.82 -13.02 -6.73
N THR A 135 -9.75 -13.57 -6.15
CA THR A 135 -9.72 -14.88 -5.46
C THR A 135 -9.94 -14.72 -3.96
#